data_AF-A0A522QC43-F1
#
_entry.id   AF-A0A522QC43-F1
#
_cell.length_a   1.000
_cell.length_b   1.000
_cell.length_c   1.000
_cell.angle_alpha   90.00
_cell.angle_beta   90.00
_cell.angle_gamma   90.00
#
_symmetry.space_group_name_H-M   'P 1'
#
loop_
_entity.id
_entity.type
_entity.pdbx_description
1 polymer ?
#
loop_
_entity_poly.entity_id
_entity_poly.type
_entity_poly.pdbx_seq_one_letter_code
_entity_poly.pdbx_strand_id
1 'polypeptide(L)'
;MRHLAKRVRFRQSGQGMTEYIVIVALVAIAAIAVYQSFGQVVRSQTAAMARELAGEDGSEQSRAAQAAADTAAAQTAARTLKSFTGNGAAAQ
;
A
#
# COMPACT_ATOMS: atom_id res chain seq x y z
N MET A 1 7.72 5.45 59.02
CA MET A 1 8.62 6.00 57.98
C MET A 1 8.35 5.27 56.68
N ARG A 2 7.73 5.91 55.68
CA ARG A 2 7.38 5.28 54.39
C ARG A 2 8.40 5.74 53.35
N HIS A 3 9.30 4.84 52.93
CA HIS A 3 10.18 5.10 51.80
C HIS A 3 9.38 4.98 50.50
N LEU A 4 9.06 6.12 49.88
CA LEU A 4 8.52 6.19 48.53
C LEU A 4 9.64 5.85 47.53
N ALA A 5 9.67 4.60 47.08
CA ALA A 5 10.52 4.19 45.97
C ALA A 5 10.04 4.87 44.68
N LYS A 6 10.78 5.89 44.24
CA LYS A 6 10.57 6.59 42.97
C LYS A 6 10.92 5.61 41.85
N ARG A 7 9.91 5.04 41.16
CA ARG A 7 10.14 4.23 39.95
C ARG A 7 10.81 5.13 38.91
N VAL A 8 12.09 4.89 38.65
CA VAL A 8 12.81 5.51 37.54
C VAL A 8 12.19 4.97 36.26
N ARG A 9 11.33 5.77 35.62
CA ARG A 9 10.83 5.48 34.29
C ARG A 9 11.99 5.69 33.33
N PHE A 10 12.64 4.61 32.90
CA PHE A 10 13.65 4.66 31.85
C PHE A 10 13.03 5.37 30.65
N ARG A 11 13.54 6.57 30.34
CA ARG A 11 13.21 7.24 29.07
C ARG A 11 13.73 6.31 27.99
N GLN A 12 12.81 5.77 27.19
CA GLN A 12 13.11 4.86 26.10
C GLN A 12 13.81 5.62 24.96
N SER A 13 15.07 5.99 25.19
CA SER A 13 15.96 6.55 24.17
C SER A 13 16.30 5.43 23.18
N GLY A 14 15.47 5.28 22.15
CA GLY A 14 15.61 4.25 21.13
C GLY A 14 14.31 3.61 20.68
N GLN A 15 13.23 3.68 21.48
CA GLN A 15 11.93 3.15 21.08
C GLN A 15 11.38 3.85 19.84
N GLY A 16 11.61 5.16 19.71
CA GLY A 16 11.20 5.92 18.53
C GLY A 16 11.88 5.47 17.24
N MET A 17 13.19 5.16 17.25
CA MET A 17 13.93 4.83 16.02
C MET A 17 13.60 3.43 15.51
N THR A 18 13.54 2.42 16.38
CA THR A 18 13.23 1.04 15.96
C THR A 18 11.77 0.90 15.53
N GLU A 19 10.84 1.57 16.23
CA GLU A 19 9.42 1.56 15.85
C GLU A 19 9.19 2.26 14.51
N TYR A 20 9.90 3.37 14.26
CA TYR A 20 9.83 4.06 12.96
C TYR A 20 10.36 3.19 11.83
N ILE A 21 11.49 2.51 12.02
CA ILE A 21 12.08 1.62 11.01
C ILE A 21 11.10 0.51 10.64
N VAL A 22 10.39 -0.08 11.62
CA VAL A 22 9.39 -1.12 11.38
C VAL A 22 8.19 -0.57 10.60
N ILE A 23 7.63 0.58 11.00
CA ILE A 23 6.49 1.20 10.29
C ILE A 23 6.89 1.58 8.86
N VAL A 24 8.06 2.19 8.67
CA VAL A 24 8.59 2.57 7.35
C VAL A 24 8.80 1.34 6.47
N ALA A 25 9.34 0.24 7.02
CA ALA A 25 9.51 -1.00 6.26
C ALA A 25 8.17 -1.56 5.76
N LEU A 26 7.12 -1.53 6.60
CA LEU A 26 5.78 -1.98 6.21
C LEU A 26 5.16 -1.09 5.11
N VAL A 27 5.30 0.22 5.24
CA VAL A 27 4.83 1.18 4.21
C VAL A 27 5.60 1.00 2.90
N ALA A 28 6.92 0.79 2.96
CA ALA A 28 7.74 0.57 1.78
C ALA A 28 7.33 -0.70 1.01
N ILE A 29 7.06 -1.80 1.72
CA ILE A 29 6.58 -3.05 1.10
C ILE A 29 5.21 -2.83 0.44
N ALA A 30 4.29 -2.12 1.09
CA ALA A 30 2.99 -1.78 0.52
C ALA A 30 3.11 -0.89 -0.72
N ALA A 31 4.03 0.09 -0.69
CA ALA A 31 4.25 1.03 -1.78
C ALA A 31 4.74 0.34 -3.06
N ILE A 32 5.56 -0.71 -2.97
CA ILE A 32 6.04 -1.47 -4.14
C ILE A 32 4.88 -2.00 -4.99
N ALA A 33 3.81 -2.50 -4.38
CA ALA A 33 2.64 -3.01 -5.10
C ALA A 33 1.83 -1.88 -5.74
N VAL A 34 1.62 -0.78 -5.00
CA VAL A 34 0.88 0.40 -5.49
C VAL A 34 1.59 1.01 -6.69
N TYR A 35 2.91 1.20 -6.63
CA TYR A 35 3.67 1.80 -7.73
C TYR A 35 3.70 0.94 -8.99
N GLN A 36 3.70 -0.39 -8.85
CA GLN A 36 3.62 -1.28 -10.02
C GLN A 36 2.27 -1.16 -10.73
N SER A 37 1.17 -1.33 -9.99
CA SER A 37 -0.18 -1.29 -10.55
C SER A 37 -0.54 0.11 -11.07
N PHE A 38 -0.29 1.16 -10.30
CA PHE A 38 -0.52 2.54 -10.73
C PHE A 38 0.35 2.93 -11.91
N GLY A 39 1.63 2.53 -11.90
CA GLY A 39 2.55 2.80 -13.00
C GLY A 39 2.12 2.16 -14.32
N GLN A 40 1.51 0.97 -14.29
CA GLN A 40 0.94 0.35 -15.48
C GLN A 40 -0.22 1.16 -16.05
N VAL A 41 -1.16 1.62 -15.21
CA VAL A 41 -2.31 2.45 -15.63
C VAL A 41 -1.84 3.76 -16.26
N VAL A 42 -0.94 4.49 -15.58
CA VAL A 42 -0.43 5.78 -16.08
C VAL A 42 0.29 5.60 -17.41
N ARG A 43 1.21 4.62 -17.52
CA ARG A 43 1.93 4.36 -18.77
C ARG A 43 1.00 3.99 -19.92
N SER A 44 0.00 3.15 -19.66
CA SER A 44 -0.98 2.76 -20.68
C SER A 44 -1.83 3.96 -21.14
N GLN A 45 -2.30 4.81 -20.23
CA GLN A 45 -3.04 6.02 -20.63
C GLN A 45 -2.17 7.02 -21.39
N THR A 46 -0.93 7.25 -20.95
CA THR A 46 -0.01 8.13 -21.67
C THR A 46 0.30 7.58 -23.07
N ALA A 47 0.43 6.26 -23.22
CA ALA A 47 0.60 5.64 -24.53
C ALA A 47 -0.66 5.78 -25.41
N ALA A 48 -1.87 5.64 -24.84
CA ALA A 48 -3.13 5.88 -25.55
C ALA A 48 -3.20 7.33 -26.05
N MET A 49 -2.92 8.31 -25.19
CA MET A 49 -2.91 9.73 -25.56
C MET A 49 -1.84 10.05 -26.61
N ALA A 50 -0.66 9.44 -26.51
CA ALA A 50 0.41 9.63 -27.50
C ALA A 50 0.01 9.07 -28.87
N ARG A 51 -0.69 7.92 -28.91
CA ARG A 51 -1.23 7.35 -30.15
C ARG A 51 -2.33 8.20 -30.76
N GLU A 52 -3.32 8.61 -29.96
CA GLU A 52 -4.37 9.50 -30.45
C GLU A 52 -3.79 10.83 -30.97
N LEU A 53 -2.79 11.38 -30.29
CA LEU A 53 -2.08 12.58 -30.74
C LEU A 53 -1.29 12.35 -32.04
N ALA A 54 -0.78 11.14 -32.26
CA ALA A 54 -0.13 10.73 -33.51
C ALA A 54 -1.14 10.38 -34.62
N GLY A 55 -2.46 10.42 -34.34
CA GLY A 55 -3.52 10.06 -35.28
C GLY A 55 -3.79 8.55 -35.37
N GLU A 56 -3.25 7.76 -34.45
CA GLU A 56 -3.47 6.32 -34.34
C GLU A 56 -4.57 5.98 -33.32
N ASP A 57 -5.13 4.77 -33.38
CA ASP A 57 -6.11 4.30 -32.40
C ASP A 57 -5.42 3.92 -31.07
N GLY A 58 -5.76 4.64 -30.01
CA GLY A 58 -5.31 4.38 -28.63
C GLY A 58 -6.23 3.44 -27.83
N SER A 59 -7.30 2.91 -28.44
CA SER A 59 -8.35 2.14 -27.74
C SER A 59 -7.81 0.89 -27.04
N GLU A 60 -6.81 0.21 -27.62
CA GLU A 60 -6.17 -0.96 -27.01
C GLU A 60 -5.43 -0.60 -25.71
N GLN A 61 -4.70 0.51 -25.71
CA GLN A 61 -3.97 1.00 -24.54
C GLN A 61 -4.93 1.46 -23.45
N SER A 62 -6.05 2.08 -23.83
CA SER A 62 -7.13 2.43 -22.92
C SER A 62 -7.77 1.20 -22.27
N ARG A 63 -8.05 0.13 -23.04
CA ARG A 63 -8.54 -1.15 -22.49
C ARG A 63 -7.55 -1.79 -21.54
N ALA A 64 -6.26 -1.76 -21.88
CA ALA A 64 -5.20 -2.29 -21.02
C ALA A 64 -5.09 -1.50 -19.70
N ALA A 65 -5.22 -0.17 -19.75
CA ALA A 65 -5.26 0.67 -18.55
C ALA A 65 -6.47 0.32 -17.67
N GLN A 66 -7.64 0.09 -18.29
CA GLN A 66 -8.87 -0.24 -17.58
C GLN A 66 -8.78 -1.60 -16.89
N ALA A 67 -8.29 -2.63 -17.60
CA ALA A 67 -8.07 -3.95 -17.01
C ALA A 67 -7.06 -3.92 -15.84
N ALA A 68 -6.01 -3.10 -15.96
CA ALA A 68 -5.04 -2.90 -14.87
C ALA A 68 -5.67 -2.20 -13.65
N ALA A 69 -6.54 -1.20 -13.90
CA ALA A 69 -7.28 -0.51 -12.85
C ALA A 69 -8.27 -1.46 -12.14
N ASP A 70 -9.01 -2.27 -12.90
CA ASP A 70 -9.96 -3.25 -12.35
C ASP A 70 -9.23 -4.31 -11.51
N THR A 71 -8.07 -4.77 -11.97
CA THR A 71 -7.22 -5.70 -11.21
C THR A 71 -6.73 -5.07 -9.90
N ALA A 72 -6.29 -3.81 -9.93
CA ALA A 72 -5.86 -3.10 -8.73
C ALA A 72 -7.02 -2.90 -7.73
N ALA A 73 -8.23 -2.61 -8.23
CA ALA A 73 -9.44 -2.50 -7.42
C ALA A 73 -9.83 -3.84 -6.77
N ALA A 74 -9.75 -4.95 -7.52
CA ALA A 74 -10.01 -6.29 -7.00
C ALA A 74 -9.01 -6.70 -5.89
N GLN A 75 -7.73 -6.34 -6.05
CA GLN A 75 -6.70 -6.59 -5.04
C GLN A 75 -6.94 -5.80 -3.74
N THR A 76 -7.53 -4.59 -3.84
CA THR A 76 -7.96 -3.80 -2.67
C THR A 76 -9.10 -4.50 -1.92
N ALA A 77 -10.11 -5.01 -2.63
CA ALA A 77 -11.24 -5.69 -2.01
C ALA A 77 -10.81 -6.94 -1.21
N ALA A 78 -9.82 -7.67 -1.69
CA ALA A 78 -9.30 -8.87 -1.01
C ALA A 78 -8.47 -8.56 0.24
N ARG A 79 -7.84 -7.37 0.34
CA ARG A 79 -6.79 -7.07 1.34
C ARG A 79 -7.11 -5.92 2.29
N THR A 80 -8.39 -5.72 2.61
CA THR A 80 -8.77 -4.75 3.64
C THR A 80 -8.40 -5.26 5.05
N LEU A 81 -8.18 -4.35 6.00
CA LEU A 81 -7.97 -4.70 7.42
C LEU A 81 -9.08 -5.64 7.95
N LYS A 82 -10.30 -5.48 7.43
CA LYS A 82 -11.45 -6.34 7.73
C LYS A 82 -11.25 -7.81 7.30
N SER A 83 -10.57 -8.06 6.19
CA SER A 83 -10.25 -9.43 5.73
C SER A 83 -9.28 -10.14 6.69
N PHE A 84 -8.36 -9.40 7.30
CA PHE A 84 -7.43 -9.96 8.29
C PHE A 84 -8.08 -10.18 9.66
N THR A 85 -8.99 -9.30 10.08
CA THR A 85 -9.74 -9.48 11.34
C THR A 85 -10.79 -10.60 11.25
N GLY A 86 -11.31 -10.88 10.05
CA GLY A 86 -12.31 -11.94 9.83
C GLY A 86 -11.72 -13.37 9.81
N ASN A 87 -10.48 -13.54 9.36
CA ASN A 87 -9.81 -14.86 9.34
C ASN A 87 -9.42 -15.36 10.75
N GLY A 88 -9.35 -14.49 11.76
CA GLY A 88 -9.10 -14.89 13.15
C GLY A 88 -10.30 -15.54 13.84
N ALA A 89 -11.52 -15.37 13.31
CA ALA A 89 -12.74 -15.94 13.87
C ALA A 89 -13.09 -17.33 13.32
N ALA A 90 -12.44 -17.77 12.23
CA ALA A 90 -12.63 -19.09 11.63
C ALA A 90 -11.67 -20.17 12.16
N ALA A 91 -10.83 -19.82 13.16
CA ALA A 91 -9.84 -20.69 13.77
C ALA A 91 -10.18 -21.09 15.22
N GLN A 92 -11.47 -21.11 15.58
CA GLN A 92 -12.00 -21.65 16.84
C GLN A 92 -13.14 -22.63 16.55
#